data_AF-A0A532DRM3-F1
#
_entry.id   AF-A0A532DRM3-F1
#
_cell.length_a   1.000
_cell.length_b   1.000
_cell.length_c   1.000
_cell.angle_alpha   90.00
_cell.angle_beta   90.00
_cell.angle_gamma   90.00
#
_symmetry.space_group_name_H-M   'P 1'
#
loop_
_entity.id
_entity.type
_entity.pdbx_description
1 polymer ?
#
loop_
_entity_poly.entity_id
_entity_poly.type
_entity_poly.pdbx_seq_one_letter_code
_entity_poly.pdbx_strand_id
1 'polypeptide(L)'
;MANTEEGTRVAGVWLAIASILLAGALVGHGPIDPDMGRQMGVITDDPVRWAIIHWVSAVALSLFVLTGLIVLAARSRLTEAWWTLSAWGVLTVG
;
A
#
# COMPACT_ATOMS: atom_id res chain seq x y z
N MET A 1 -21.67 -1.18 -17.42
CA MET A 1 -20.59 -2.17 -17.64
C MET A 1 -19.25 -1.46 -17.80
N ALA A 2 -19.11 -0.49 -18.70
CA ALA A 2 -17.90 0.32 -18.88
C ALA A 2 -17.27 0.90 -17.58
N ASN A 3 -18.07 1.47 -16.67
CA ASN A 3 -17.54 2.03 -15.40
C ASN A 3 -16.95 0.98 -14.45
N THR A 4 -17.47 -0.26 -14.48
CA THR A 4 -16.97 -1.37 -13.65
C THR A 4 -15.66 -1.91 -14.21
N GLU A 5 -15.51 -1.93 -15.55
CA GLU A 5 -14.26 -2.30 -16.22
C GLU A 5 -13.15 -1.29 -15.95
N GLU A 6 -13.44 0.01 -16.01
CA GLU A 6 -12.47 1.06 -15.72
C GLU A 6 -12.06 1.07 -14.23
N GLY A 7 -13.01 0.92 -13.30
CA GLY A 7 -12.70 0.80 -11.86
C GLY A 7 -11.81 -0.40 -11.55
N THR A 8 -12.03 -1.53 -12.21
CA THR A 8 -11.20 -2.74 -12.08
C THR A 8 -9.79 -2.51 -12.63
N ARG A 9 -9.67 -1.79 -13.75
CA ARG A 9 -8.37 -1.43 -14.34
C ARG A 9 -7.55 -0.53 -13.42
N VAL A 10 -8.16 0.52 -12.88
CA VAL A 10 -7.50 1.44 -11.93
C VAL A 10 -7.07 0.71 -10.67
N ALA A 11 -7.92 -0.16 -10.11
CA ALA A 11 -7.57 -1.01 -8.98
C ALA A 11 -6.35 -1.91 -9.31
N GLY A 12 -6.32 -2.50 -10.49
CA GLY A 12 -5.19 -3.33 -10.94
C GLY A 12 -3.86 -2.56 -11.00
N VAL A 13 -3.88 -1.31 -11.45
CA VAL A 13 -2.66 -0.47 -11.47
C VAL A 13 -2.16 -0.18 -10.06
N TRP A 14 -3.05 0.21 -9.13
CA TRP A 14 -2.67 0.45 -7.74
C TRP A 14 -2.17 -0.80 -7.04
N LEU A 15 -2.79 -1.95 -7.31
CA LEU A 15 -2.35 -3.24 -6.81
C LEU A 15 -0.93 -3.58 -7.28
N ALA A 16 -0.63 -3.34 -8.56
CA ALA A 16 0.69 -3.59 -9.11
C ALA A 16 1.76 -2.72 -8.44
N ILE A 17 1.48 -1.42 -8.27
CA ILE A 17 2.37 -0.48 -7.56
C ILE A 17 2.59 -0.95 -6.11
N ALA A 18 1.51 -1.25 -5.38
CA ALA A 18 1.56 -1.75 -4.01
C ALA A 18 2.43 -3.00 -3.89
N SER A 19 2.26 -3.94 -4.83
CA SER A 19 3.01 -5.20 -4.86
C SER A 19 4.50 -4.98 -5.09
N ILE A 20 4.88 -4.09 -6.00
CA ILE A 20 6.29 -3.76 -6.28
C ILE A 20 6.93 -3.09 -5.06
N LEU A 21 6.25 -2.12 -4.46
CA LEU A 21 6.75 -1.42 -3.27
C LEU A 21 6.93 -2.40 -2.09
N LEU A 22 5.94 -3.26 -1.84
CA LEU A 22 6.00 -4.24 -0.76
C LEU A 22 7.12 -5.27 -0.99
N ALA A 23 7.28 -5.77 -2.22
CA ALA A 23 8.37 -6.69 -2.54
C ALA A 23 9.74 -6.05 -2.30
N GLY A 24 9.94 -4.81 -2.76
CA GLY A 24 11.16 -4.05 -2.50
C GLY A 24 11.42 -3.82 -1.01
N ALA A 25 10.37 -3.48 -0.25
CA ALA A 25 10.47 -3.27 1.18
C ALA A 25 10.81 -4.56 1.94
N LEU A 26 10.24 -5.71 1.56
CA LEU A 26 10.55 -7.01 2.19
C LEU A 26 12.01 -7.42 1.94
N VAL A 27 12.51 -7.23 0.71
CA VAL A 27 13.93 -7.46 0.41
C VAL A 27 14.82 -6.52 1.21
N GLY A 28 14.43 -5.24 1.29
CA GLY A 28 15.16 -4.22 2.04
C GLY A 28 15.17 -4.46 3.55
N HIS A 29 14.06 -4.93 4.11
CA HIS A 29 13.91 -5.23 5.54
C HIS A 29 14.76 -6.43 5.94
N GLY A 30 14.77 -7.47 5.09
CA GLY A 30 15.39 -8.75 5.43
C GLY A 30 14.59 -9.51 6.50
N PRO A 31 15.08 -10.69 6.93
CA PRO A 31 14.43 -11.48 7.96
C PRO A 31 14.40 -10.75 9.30
N ILE A 32 13.31 -10.93 10.06
CA ILE A 32 13.20 -10.44 11.43
C ILE A 32 14.08 -11.33 12.32
N ASP A 33 14.99 -10.70 13.08
CA ASP A 33 15.78 -11.40 14.09
C ASP A 33 14.83 -11.85 15.23
N PRO A 34 14.83 -13.14 15.61
CA PRO A 34 14.00 -13.62 16.72
C PRO A 34 14.40 -13.00 18.07
N ASP A 35 15.63 -12.51 18.21
CA ASP A 35 16.08 -11.73 19.37
C ASP A 35 15.75 -10.24 19.15
N MET A 36 14.78 -9.75 19.94
CA MET A 36 14.31 -8.36 19.86
C MET A 36 15.39 -7.34 20.23
N GLY A 37 16.37 -7.70 21.06
CA GLY A 37 17.50 -6.84 21.37
C GLY A 37 18.41 -6.64 20.16
N ARG A 38 18.71 -7.73 19.44
CA ARG A 38 19.47 -7.67 18.18
C ARG A 38 18.68 -6.96 17.09
N GLN A 39 17.37 -7.21 16.99
CA GLN A 39 16.50 -6.52 16.05
C GLN A 39 16.49 -5.00 16.29
N MET A 40 16.38 -4.55 17.54
CA MET A 40 16.46 -3.13 17.87
C MET A 40 17.83 -2.53 17.52
N GLY A 41 18.91 -3.29 17.70
CA GLY A 41 20.25 -2.90 17.25
C GLY A 41 20.30 -2.59 15.75
N VAL A 42 19.76 -3.48 14.92
CA VAL A 42 19.67 -3.28 13.45
C VAL A 42 18.89 -2.01 13.09
N ILE A 43 17.83 -1.69 13.84
CA ILE A 43 17.03 -0.47 13.63
C ILE A 43 17.85 0.77 13.99
N THR A 44 18.58 0.74 15.10
CA THR A 44 19.36 1.89 15.59
C THR A 44 20.67 2.11 14.84
N ASP A 45 21.23 1.07 14.23
CA ASP A 45 22.49 1.15 13.46
C ASP A 45 22.32 1.91 12.14
N ASP A 46 21.14 1.82 11.52
CA ASP A 46 20.79 2.58 10.32
C ASP A 46 19.32 3.05 10.36
N PRO A 47 19.02 4.08 11.18
CA PRO A 47 17.65 4.52 11.43
C PRO A 47 17.02 5.16 10.19
N VAL A 48 17.82 5.73 9.29
CA VAL A 48 17.33 6.32 8.04
C VAL A 48 16.87 5.23 7.08
N ARG A 49 17.69 4.19 6.86
CA ARG A 49 17.27 3.05 6.03
C ARG A 49 16.04 2.36 6.61
N TRP A 50 16.00 2.14 7.92
CA TRP A 50 14.84 1.56 8.57
C TRP A 50 13.58 2.42 8.35
N ALA A 51 13.67 3.73 8.57
CA ALA A 51 12.54 4.64 8.38
C ALA A 51 12.03 4.61 6.93
N ILE A 52 12.93 4.60 5.94
CA ILE A 52 12.55 4.49 4.52
C ILE A 52 11.79 3.18 4.28
N ILE A 53 12.34 2.04 4.68
CA ILE A 53 11.71 0.73 4.48
C ILE A 53 10.35 0.65 5.20
N HIS A 54 10.27 1.18 6.41
CA HIS A 54 9.04 1.23 7.21
C HIS A 54 7.95 2.05 6.52
N TRP A 55 8.26 3.28 6.08
CA TRP A 55 7.30 4.15 5.40
C TRP A 55 6.91 3.62 4.03
N VAL A 56 7.83 3.03 3.26
CA VAL A 56 7.50 2.36 1.99
C VAL A 56 6.53 1.19 2.22
N SER A 57 6.75 0.40 3.28
CA SER A 57 5.83 -0.69 3.66
C SER A 57 4.45 -0.16 4.02
N ALA A 58 4.37 0.91 4.81
CA ALA A 58 3.11 1.55 5.18
C ALA A 58 2.36 2.06 3.94
N VAL A 59 3.03 2.75 3.01
CA VAL A 59 2.44 3.21 1.75
C VAL A 59 1.92 2.04 0.93
N ALA A 60 2.70 0.96 0.79
CA ALA A 60 2.29 -0.22 0.05
C ALA A 60 1.01 -0.84 0.63
N LEU A 61 0.94 -1.03 1.95
CA LEU A 61 -0.26 -1.56 2.63
C LEU A 61 -1.47 -0.64 2.47
N SER A 62 -1.30 0.68 2.55
CA SER A 62 -2.38 1.64 2.29
C SER A 62 -2.91 1.54 0.85
N LEU A 63 -2.04 1.32 -0.13
CA LEU A 63 -2.45 1.10 -1.53
C LEU A 63 -3.21 -0.23 -1.72
N PHE A 64 -2.88 -1.28 -0.97
CA PHE A 64 -3.68 -2.52 -0.96
C PHE A 64 -5.10 -2.26 -0.44
N VAL A 65 -5.23 -1.50 0.66
CA VAL A 65 -6.55 -1.11 1.20
C VAL A 65 -7.33 -0.28 0.19
N LEU A 66 -6.68 0.72 -0.42
CA LEU A 66 -7.29 1.57 -1.46
C LEU A 66 -7.78 0.73 -2.64
N THR A 67 -6.99 -0.23 -3.10
CA THR A 67 -7.38 -1.17 -4.16
C THR A 67 -8.66 -1.91 -3.80
N GLY A 68 -8.75 -2.47 -2.59
CA GLY A 68 -9.95 -3.18 -2.12
C GLY A 68 -11.18 -2.29 -2.09
N LEU A 69 -11.03 -1.03 -1.64
CA LEU A 69 -12.12 -0.04 -1.62
C LEU A 69 -12.58 0.31 -3.04
N ILE A 70 -11.67 0.50 -3.99
CA ILE A 70 -12.00 0.78 -5.39
C ILE A 70 -12.82 -0.37 -5.99
N VAL A 71 -12.39 -1.61 -5.77
CA VAL A 71 -13.10 -2.81 -6.27
C VAL A 71 -14.50 -2.91 -5.66
N LEU A 72 -14.63 -2.67 -4.36
CA LEU A 72 -15.91 -2.71 -3.65
C LEU A 72 -16.87 -1.63 -4.16
N ALA A 73 -16.38 -0.40 -4.35
CA ALA A 73 -17.15 0.72 -4.85
C ALA A 73 -17.55 0.56 -6.33
N ALA A 74 -16.66 0.04 -7.18
CA ALA A 74 -16.96 -0.23 -8.58
C ALA A 74 -18.08 -1.28 -8.78
N ARG A 75 -18.30 -2.14 -7.78
CA ARG A 75 -19.38 -3.15 -7.76
C ARG A 75 -20.67 -2.68 -7.09
N SER A 76 -20.66 -1.59 -6.32
CA SER A 76 -21.79 -1.21 -5.46
C SER A 76 -22.84 -0.29 -6.11
N ARG A 77 -22.69 0.06 -7.40
CA ARG A 77 -23.53 1.06 -8.11
C ARG A 77 -23.53 2.47 -7.47
N LEU A 78 -22.65 2.74 -6.50
CA LEU A 78 -22.60 4.00 -5.74
C LEU A 78 -21.78 5.12 -6.41
N THR A 79 -21.20 4.90 -7.60
CA THR A 79 -20.21 5.84 -8.17
C THR A 79 -20.59 6.32 -9.57
N GLU A 80 -21.00 7.58 -9.68
CA GLU A 80 -21.18 8.31 -10.96
C GLU A 80 -19.87 8.91 -11.51
N ALA A 81 -18.83 9.08 -10.68
CA ALA A 81 -17.56 9.69 -11.10
C ALA A 81 -16.34 8.98 -10.51
N TRP A 82 -15.29 8.82 -11.32
CA TRP A 82 -14.09 8.03 -11.00
C TRP A 82 -13.10 8.74 -10.05
N TRP A 83 -13.11 10.08 -10.00
CA TRP A 83 -12.17 10.88 -9.21
C TRP A 83 -12.49 10.87 -7.69
N THR A 84 -13.70 10.47 -7.29
CA THR A 84 -14.07 10.29 -5.88
C THR A 84 -13.55 8.98 -5.28
N LEU A 85 -13.08 8.03 -6.11
CA LEU A 85 -12.56 6.73 -5.65
C LEU A 85 -11.16 6.82 -5.04
N SER A 86 -10.34 7.77 -5.47
CA SER A 86 -8.98 7.99 -4.95
C SER A 86 -8.91 9.02 -3.82
N ALA A 87 -9.97 9.84 -3.64
CA ALA A 87 -10.01 10.91 -2.64
C ALA A 87 -9.89 10.38 -1.19
N TRP A 88 -10.38 9.17 -0.92
CA TRP A 88 -10.27 8.53 0.40
C TRP A 88 -8.85 8.06 0.74
N GLY A 89 -7.98 7.90 -0.27
CA GLY A 89 -6.56 7.57 -0.04
C GLY A 89 -5.81 8.65 0.77
N VAL A 90 -6.25 9.92 0.66
CA VAL A 90 -5.67 11.04 1.41
C VAL A 90 -5.91 10.89 2.93
N LEU A 91 -7.01 10.26 3.34
CA LEU A 91 -7.33 10.07 4.76
C LEU A 91 -6.49 8.99 5.46
N THR A 92 -5.82 8.12 4.69
CA THR A 92 -4.96 7.06 5.25
C THR A 92 -3.50 7.49 5.47
N VAL A 93 -3.12 8.71 5.06
CA VAL A 93 -1.77 9.27 5.20
C VAL A 93 -1.70 10.29 6.34
N GLY A 94 -2.54 10.12 7.38
CA GLY A 94 -2.56 10.96 8.57
C GLY A 94 -1.33 10.78 9.45
#